data_AF-Q8X7Q7-F1
#
_entry.id   AF-Q8X7Q7-F1
#
_cell.length_a   1.000
_cell.length_b   1.000
_cell.length_c   1.000
_cell.angle_alpha   90.00
_cell.angle_beta   90.00
_cell.angle_gamma   90.00
#
_symmetry.space_group_name_H-M   'P 1'
#
loop_
_entity.id
_entity.type
_entity.pdbx_description
1 polymer ?
#
loop_
_entity_poly.entity_id
_entity_poly.type
_entity_poly.pdbx_seq_one_letter_code
_entity_poly.pdbx_strand_id
1 'polypeptide(L)' 'MNKLKYLMTLLINNTLPLPAVYKDHPLQGSWKGYRDAHVEPDWILIYKLTDKLLRFERTGTHAALFG' A
#
# COMPACT_ATOMS: atom_id res chain seq x y z
N MET A 1 -15.89 3.87 2.59
CA MET A 1 -14.88 4.03 3.65
C MET A 1 -14.32 2.71 4.23
N ASN A 2 -14.82 1.53 3.83
CA ASN A 2 -14.43 0.24 4.44
C ASN A 2 -13.25 -0.47 3.74
N LYS A 3 -13.06 -0.28 2.44
CA LYS A 3 -12.02 -1.00 1.66
C LYS A 3 -10.59 -0.67 2.12
N LEU A 4 -10.25 0.62 2.19
CA LEU A 4 -8.94 1.06 2.68
C LEU A 4 -8.68 0.59 4.11
N LYS A 5 -9.65 0.77 5.02
CA LYS A 5 -9.53 0.32 6.41
C LYS A 5 -9.27 -1.19 6.48
N TYR A 6 -9.97 -1.99 5.68
CA TYR A 6 -9.76 -3.43 5.64
C TYR A 6 -8.34 -3.80 5.19
N LEU A 7 -7.83 -3.19 4.12
CA LEU A 7 -6.44 -3.37 3.69
C LEU A 7 -5.44 -2.97 4.80
N MET A 8 -5.66 -1.82 5.45
CA MET A 8 -4.81 -1.38 6.56
C MET A 8 -4.84 -2.36 7.73
N THR A 9 -6.00 -2.93 8.06
CA THR A 9 -6.12 -3.93 9.13
C THR A 9 -5.34 -5.21 8.79
N LEU A 10 -5.37 -5.69 7.54
CA LEU A 10 -4.54 -6.82 7.11
C LEU A 10 -3.05 -6.54 7.34
N LEU A 11 -2.60 -5.34 6.99
CA LEU A 11 -1.21 -4.91 7.17
C LEU A 11 -0.84 -4.78 8.66
N ILE A 12 -1.70 -4.15 9.48
CA ILE A 12 -1.47 -3.98 10.92
C ILE A 12 -1.39 -5.33 11.62
N ASN A 13 -2.22 -6.28 11.24
CA ASN A 13 -2.25 -7.62 11.83
C ASN A 13 -1.21 -8.57 11.23
N ASN A 14 -0.29 -8.06 10.39
CA ASN A 14 0.73 -8.85 9.70
C ASN A 14 0.14 -10.06 8.91
N THR A 15 -1.05 -9.90 8.35
CA THR A 15 -1.72 -10.91 7.52
C THR A 15 -1.15 -10.84 6.10
N LEU A 16 0.01 -11.47 5.93
CA LEU A 16 0.80 -11.47 4.71
C LEU A 16 1.04 -12.91 4.20
N PRO A 17 1.13 -13.12 2.87
CA PRO A 17 1.05 -12.11 1.81
C PRO A 17 -0.37 -11.54 1.65
N LEU A 18 -0.47 -10.30 1.15
CA LEU A 18 -1.77 -9.71 0.85
C LEU A 18 -2.48 -10.51 -0.27
N PRO A 19 -3.82 -10.58 -0.26
CA PRO A 19 -4.58 -11.15 -1.38
C PRO A 19 -4.21 -10.49 -2.72
N ALA A 20 -4.13 -11.28 -3.79
CA ALA A 20 -3.66 -10.84 -5.11
C ALA A 20 -4.47 -9.65 -5.70
N VAL A 21 -5.72 -9.45 -5.26
CA VAL A 21 -6.56 -8.32 -5.68
C VAL A 21 -5.93 -6.96 -5.37
N TYR A 22 -5.10 -6.88 -4.32
CA TYR A 22 -4.40 -5.64 -3.94
C TYR A 22 -3.19 -5.33 -4.82
N LYS A 23 -2.78 -6.25 -5.71
CA LYS A 23 -1.64 -6.06 -6.63
C LYS A 23 -0.40 -5.49 -5.94
N ASP A 24 -0.14 -5.94 -4.71
CA ASP A 24 0.94 -5.40 -3.88
C ASP A 24 2.32 -5.65 -4.51
N HIS A 25 3.10 -4.59 -4.72
CA HIS A 25 4.43 -4.67 -5.31
C HIS A 25 5.38 -3.59 -4.77
N PRO A 26 6.71 -3.86 -4.73
CA PRO A 26 7.68 -2.86 -4.31
C PRO A 26 7.79 -1.72 -5.33
N LEU A 27 7.91 -0.50 -4.83
CA LEU A 27 8.18 0.69 -5.63
C LEU A 27 9.69 0.87 -5.88
N GLN A 28 10.01 1.64 -6.92
CA GLN A 28 11.38 1.92 -7.37
C GLN A 28 11.70 3.42 -7.32
N GLY A 29 12.93 3.80 -7.68
CA GLY A 29 13.37 5.19 -7.74
C GLY A 29 13.30 5.89 -6.38
N SER A 30 12.75 7.11 -6.35
CA SER A 30 12.55 7.91 -5.11
C SER A 30 11.68 7.21 -4.06
N TRP A 31 10.88 6.23 -4.48
CA TRP A 31 10.03 5.41 -3.63
C TRP A 31 10.66 4.06 -3.26
N LYS A 32 11.97 3.87 -3.50
CA LYS A 32 12.66 2.62 -3.14
C LYS A 32 12.48 2.29 -1.65
N GLY A 33 12.03 1.05 -1.39
CA GLY A 33 11.73 0.56 -0.04
C GLY A 33 10.31 0.85 0.43
N TYR A 34 9.48 1.48 -0.39
CA TYR A 34 8.03 1.52 -0.24
C TYR A 34 7.37 0.47 -1.14
N ARG A 35 6.08 0.26 -0.92
CA ARG A 35 5.20 -0.65 -1.62
C ARG A 35 3.95 0.08 -2.07
N ASP A 36 3.37 -0.41 -3.15
CA ASP A 36 2.13 0.06 -3.75
C ASP A 36 1.10 -1.07 -3.68
N ALA A 37 -0.04 -0.82 -3.03
CA ALA A 37 -1.18 -1.71 -3.03
C ALA A 37 -2.45 -0.97 -3.49
N HIS A 38 -3.15 -1.57 -4.45
CA HIS A 38 -4.38 -1.07 -5.05
C HIS A 38 -5.58 -1.38 -4.15
N VAL A 39 -6.18 -0.35 -3.55
CA VAL A 39 -7.51 -0.43 -2.91
C VAL A 39 -8.60 -0.58 -3.98
N GLU A 40 -8.44 0.13 -5.09
CA GLU A 40 -9.22 0.04 -6.34
C GLU A 40 -8.28 0.29 -7.53
N PRO A 41 -8.71 0.10 -8.80
CA PRO A 41 -7.82 0.23 -9.95
C PRO A 41 -7.01 1.53 -10.01
N ASP A 42 -7.60 2.67 -9.63
CA ASP A 42 -6.93 3.98 -9.51
C ASP A 42 -7.01 4.57 -8.09
N TRP A 43 -7.02 3.70 -7.07
CA TRP A 43 -6.91 4.13 -5.68
C TRP A 43 -5.83 3.30 -4.98
N ILE A 44 -4.71 3.95 -4.68
CA ILE A 44 -3.51 3.30 -4.17
C ILE A 44 -3.29 3.65 -2.71
N LEU A 45 -2.70 2.70 -1.97
CA LEU A 45 -2.03 2.92 -0.70
C LEU A 45 -0.52 2.73 -0.88
N ILE A 46 0.26 3.78 -0.66
CA ILE A 46 1.71 3.71 -0.54
C ILE A 46 2.07 3.46 0.92
N TYR A 47 2.82 2.41 1.19
CA TYR A 47 3.26 2.07 2.54
C TYR A 47 4.69 1.52 2.57
N LYS A 48 5.33 1.58 3.73
CA LYS A 48 6.62 0.92 3.99
C LYS A 48 6.40 -0.13 5.08
N LEU A 49 6.96 -1.32 4.84
CA LEU A 49 6.94 -2.43 5.78
C LEU A 49 8.36 -2.98 5.92
N THR A 50 8.82 -3.07 7.16
CA THR A 50 10.10 -3.69 7.57
C THR A 50 9.86 -4.45 8.87
N ASP A 51 10.84 -5.23 9.33
CA ASP A 51 10.77 -5.94 10.61
C ASP A 51 10.56 -5.02 11.83
N LYS A 52 10.84 -3.72 11.70
CA LYS A 52 10.77 -2.74 12.79
C LYS A 52 9.55 -1.81 12.71
N LEU A 53 8.94 -1.66 11.54
CA LEU A 53 7.87 -0.69 11.35
C LEU A 53 6.94 -1.03 10.18
N LEU A 54 5.68 -0.66 10.38
CA LEU A 54 4.68 -0.44 9.33
C LEU A 54 4.36 1.06 9.30
N ARG A 55 4.50 1.71 8.15
CA ARG A 55 4.19 3.12 7.94
C ARG A 55 3.30 3.29 6.72
N PHE A 56 2.10 3.82 6.92
CA PHE A 56 1.23 4.28 5.85
C PHE A 56 1.67 5.69 5.42
N GLU A 57 2.10 5.83 4.18
CA GLU A 57 2.73 7.08 3.72
C GLU A 57 1.73 8.00 3.04
N ARG A 58 1.04 7.52 2.00
CA ARG A 58 0.08 8.29 1.21
C ARG A 58 -1.00 7.38 0.63
N THR A 59 -2.15 7.96 0.29
CA THR A 59 -3.19 7.29 -0.51
C THR A 59 -3.83 8.28 -1.48
N GLY A 60 -4.23 7.81 -2.66
CA GLY A 60 -4.76 8.66 -3.72
C GLY A 60 -4.78 7.96 -5.08
N THR A 61 -5.03 8.72 -6.14
CA THR A 61 -4.93 8.26 -7.53
C THR A 61 -3.46 8.20 -7.98
N HIS A 62 -3.17 7.49 -9.07
CA HIS A 62 -1.80 7.45 -9.62
C HIS A 62 -1.29 8.87 -9.92
N ALA A 63 -2.13 9.71 -10.52
CA ALA A 63 -1.77 11.09 -10.86
C ALA A 63 -1.41 11.93 -9.64
N ALA A 64 -2.14 11.80 -8.52
CA ALA A 64 -1.85 12.58 -7.31
C ALA A 64 -0.59 12.09 -6.57
N LEU A 65 -0.21 10.82 -6.76
CA LEU A 65 0.89 10.19 -6.03
C LEU A 65 2.21 10.22 -6.79
N PHE A 66 2.18 10.15 -8.12
CA PHE A 66 3.35 10.02 -8.99
C PHE A 66 3.45 11.09 -10.09
N GLY A 67 2.43 11.91 -10.27
CA GLY A 67 2.44 13.04 -11.21
C GLY A 67 3.16 14.27 -10.70
#